data_AF-A0A916GKI9-F1
#
_entry.id   AF-A0A916GKI9-F1
#
_cell.length_a   1.000
_cell.length_b   1.000
_cell.length_c   1.000
_cell.angle_alpha   90.00
_cell.angle_beta   90.00
_cell.angle_gamma   90.00
#
_symmetry.space_group_name_H-M   'P 1'
#
loop_
_entity.id
_entity.type
_entity.pdbx_description
1 polymer ?
#
loop_
_entity_poly.entity_id
_entity_poly.type
_entity_poly.pdbx_seq_one_letter_code
_entity_poly.pdbx_strand_id
1 'polypeptide(L)'
;MKSTRDKILQTLLEKPRSTINALAEAVGINPISVRHHLTNLQMEGLVEGQEERHGVGRPRLVYILTDEGMERFPTRYMQLTTRLLSQMKGSMPGPVVANLFNQIAEDLASQYASDVQNLSMEERLDFVKQILAHEGFNVQWEKKGEQYEIHEISCPYYQIGTTHPEVCSVDQTLISKMLAVPANKVQCILTGAAHCTYVIQPAETKK
;
A
#
# COMPACT_ATOMS: atom_id res chain seq x y z
N MET A 1 16.48 12.58 -22.47
CA MET A 1 15.53 13.67 -22.78
C MET A 1 14.19 13.36 -22.14
N LYS A 2 13.57 14.31 -21.42
CA LYS A 2 12.20 14.13 -20.91
C LYS A 2 11.21 14.07 -22.08
N SER A 3 10.31 13.09 -22.10
CA SER A 3 9.28 12.96 -23.14
C SER A 3 8.27 14.12 -23.06
N THR A 4 7.50 14.34 -24.12
CA THR A 4 6.39 15.32 -24.10
C THR A 4 5.40 15.04 -22.97
N ARG A 5 5.14 13.75 -22.68
CA ARG A 5 4.29 13.33 -21.56
C ARG A 5 4.87 13.73 -20.21
N ASP A 6 6.17 13.52 -20.01
CA ASP A 6 6.86 13.93 -18.78
C ASP A 6 6.82 15.45 -18.60
N LYS A 7 6.92 16.22 -19.68
CA LYS A 7 6.78 17.68 -19.64
C LYS A 7 5.36 18.12 -19.29
N ILE A 8 4.33 17.45 -19.81
CA ILE A 8 2.93 17.70 -19.44
C ILE A 8 2.72 17.42 -17.95
N LEU A 9 3.16 16.25 -17.47
CA LEU A 9 3.06 15.87 -16.05
C LEU A 9 3.81 16.89 -15.17
N GLN A 10 5.04 17.27 -15.54
CA GLN A 10 5.82 18.28 -14.82
C GLN A 10 5.10 19.63 -14.77
N THR A 11 4.47 20.03 -15.87
CA THR A 11 3.69 21.28 -15.91
C THR A 11 2.49 21.20 -14.98
N LEU A 12 1.80 20.05 -14.92
CA LEU A 12 0.67 19.84 -14.00
C LEU A 12 1.11 19.80 -12.54
N LEU A 13 2.32 19.31 -12.24
CA LEU A 13 2.90 19.37 -10.91
C LEU A 13 3.14 20.83 -10.47
N GLU A 14 3.76 21.63 -11.34
CA GLU A 14 4.12 23.03 -11.03
C GLU A 14 2.93 23.98 -11.08
N LYS A 15 1.98 23.69 -11.98
CA LYS A 15 0.77 24.48 -12.23
C LYS A 15 -0.44 23.55 -12.28
N PRO A 16 -0.95 23.13 -11.10
CA PRO A 16 -2.18 22.36 -11.01
C PRO A 16 -3.33 23.11 -11.69
N ARG A 17 -4.31 22.35 -12.19
CA ARG A 17 -5.54 22.89 -12.82
C ARG A 17 -5.24 23.66 -14.11
N SER A 18 -4.37 23.11 -14.95
CA SER A 18 -4.02 23.71 -16.25
C SER A 18 -4.99 23.28 -17.35
N THR A 19 -5.35 24.20 -18.24
CA THR A 19 -6.13 23.90 -19.45
C THR A 19 -5.25 23.30 -20.54
N ILE A 20 -5.85 22.68 -21.56
CA ILE A 20 -5.10 22.18 -22.74
C ILE A 20 -4.24 23.28 -23.37
N ASN A 21 -4.77 24.50 -23.48
CA ASN A 21 -4.04 25.62 -24.09
C ASN A 21 -2.83 26.04 -23.25
N ALA A 22 -2.99 26.09 -21.92
CA ALA A 22 -1.87 26.38 -21.02
C ALA A 22 -0.78 25.31 -21.08
N LEU A 23 -1.18 24.03 -21.17
CA LEU A 23 -0.24 22.92 -21.32
C LEU A 23 0.46 22.93 -22.69
N ALA A 24 -0.26 23.29 -23.75
CA ALA A 24 0.27 23.43 -25.11
C ALA A 24 1.36 24.51 -25.18
N GLU A 25 1.08 25.67 -24.58
CA GLU A 25 2.03 26.77 -24.45
C GLU A 25 3.27 26.36 -23.64
N ALA A 26 3.07 25.73 -22.47
CA ALA A 26 4.17 25.33 -21.59
C ALA A 26 5.09 24.26 -22.21
N VAL A 27 4.54 23.32 -22.98
CA VAL A 27 5.30 22.20 -23.55
C VAL A 27 5.80 22.49 -24.98
N GLY A 28 5.27 23.55 -25.62
CA GLY A 28 5.68 24.00 -26.95
C GLY A 28 5.13 23.12 -28.09
N ILE A 29 3.93 22.58 -27.93
CA ILE A 29 3.25 21.76 -28.95
C ILE A 29 1.81 22.23 -29.15
N ASN A 30 1.16 21.80 -30.23
CA ASN A 30 -0.22 22.23 -30.50
C ASN A 30 -1.23 21.59 -29.52
N PRO A 31 -2.40 22.23 -29.30
CA PRO A 31 -3.45 21.73 -28.40
C PRO A 31 -4.00 20.33 -28.74
N ILE A 32 -4.01 19.93 -30.01
CA ILE A 32 -4.51 18.62 -30.45
C ILE A 32 -3.56 17.52 -29.97
N SER A 33 -2.24 17.72 -30.13
CA SER A 33 -1.21 16.83 -29.63
C SER A 33 -1.24 16.72 -28.10
N VAL A 34 -1.46 17.82 -27.38
CA VAL A 34 -1.66 17.78 -25.92
C VAL A 34 -2.89 16.97 -25.56
N ARG A 35 -4.02 17.17 -26.25
CA ARG A 35 -5.25 16.39 -25.99
C ARG A 35 -5.00 14.89 -26.15
N HIS A 36 -4.30 14.47 -27.20
CA HIS A 36 -3.93 13.07 -27.40
C HIS A 36 -3.08 12.53 -26.24
N HIS A 37 -2.09 13.29 -25.78
CA HIS A 37 -1.28 12.89 -24.63
C HIS A 37 -2.10 12.82 -23.32
N LEU A 38 -3.00 13.77 -23.09
CA LEU A 38 -3.88 13.77 -21.92
C LEU A 38 -4.83 12.57 -21.93
N THR A 39 -5.42 12.22 -23.08
CA THR A 39 -6.23 11.00 -23.18
C THR A 39 -5.45 9.77 -22.75
N ASN A 40 -4.20 9.63 -23.20
CA ASN A 40 -3.36 8.50 -22.80
C ASN A 40 -2.98 8.53 -21.31
N LEU A 41 -2.67 9.71 -20.78
CA LEU A 41 -2.36 9.87 -19.35
C LEU A 41 -3.57 9.61 -18.45
N GLN A 42 -4.78 9.94 -18.91
CA GLN A 42 -6.03 9.61 -18.23
C GLN A 42 -6.32 8.11 -18.27
N MET A 43 -6.08 7.44 -19.40
CA MET A 43 -6.19 5.97 -19.49
C MET A 43 -5.19 5.25 -18.58
N GLU A 44 -4.01 5.85 -18.35
CA GLU A 44 -3.02 5.38 -17.39
C GLU A 44 -3.29 5.81 -15.95
N GLY A 45 -4.41 6.50 -15.67
CA GLY A 45 -4.76 6.91 -14.31
C GLY A 45 -3.90 8.03 -13.72
N LEU A 46 -2.98 8.64 -14.48
CA LEU A 46 -2.01 9.63 -13.97
C LEU A 46 -2.55 11.06 -13.92
N VAL A 47 -3.62 11.35 -14.66
CA VAL A 47 -4.23 12.67 -14.78
C VAL A 47 -5.73 12.53 -14.78
N GLU A 48 -6.43 13.49 -14.21
CA GLU A 48 -7.89 13.61 -14.35
C GLU A 48 -8.30 15.00 -14.84
N GLY A 49 -9.47 15.07 -15.48
CA GLY A 49 -10.07 16.30 -15.98
C GLY A 49 -11.23 16.74 -15.10
N GLN A 50 -11.25 18.01 -14.71
CA GLN A 50 -12.29 18.61 -13.89
C GLN A 50 -12.90 19.84 -14.57
N GLU A 51 -14.21 20.01 -14.44
CA GLU A 51 -14.86 21.24 -14.84
C GLU A 51 -14.59 22.34 -13.81
N GLU A 52 -14.18 23.51 -14.28
CA GLU A 52 -13.91 24.68 -13.46
C GLU A 52 -14.76 25.86 -13.93
N ARG A 53 -15.56 26.40 -13.01
CA ARG A 53 -16.31 27.64 -13.24
C ARG A 53 -15.37 28.83 -13.18
N HIS A 54 -15.44 29.70 -14.17
CA HIS A 54 -14.66 30.92 -14.22
C HIS A 54 -15.54 32.08 -14.68
N GLY A 55 -16.27 32.68 -13.73
CA GLY A 55 -17.22 33.75 -14.00
C GLY A 55 -18.51 33.26 -14.67
N VAL A 56 -19.10 34.09 -15.52
CA VAL A 56 -20.35 33.79 -16.25
C VAL A 56 -20.03 33.05 -17.54
N GLY A 57 -20.56 31.84 -17.72
CA GLY A 57 -20.39 31.05 -18.93
C GLY A 57 -20.28 29.54 -18.68
N ARG A 58 -19.97 28.78 -19.73
CA ARG A 58 -19.72 27.33 -19.62
C ARG A 58 -18.41 27.09 -18.83
N PRO A 59 -18.40 26.16 -17.86
CA PRO A 59 -17.16 25.74 -17.18
C PRO A 59 -16.08 25.34 -18.18
N ARG A 60 -14.83 25.66 -17.87
CA ARG A 60 -13.67 25.21 -18.66
C ARG A 60 -13.18 23.87 -18.12
N LEU A 61 -12.60 23.05 -18.98
CA LEU A 61 -11.95 21.81 -18.56
C LEU A 61 -10.50 22.09 -18.15
N VAL A 62 -10.16 21.75 -16.92
CA VAL A 62 -8.79 21.80 -16.38
C VAL A 62 -8.32 20.39 -16.03
N TYR A 63 -7.01 20.18 -16.04
CA TYR A 63 -6.40 18.90 -15.74
C TYR A 63 -5.55 19.00 -14.47
N ILE A 64 -5.53 17.93 -13.68
CA ILE A 64 -4.70 17.78 -12.49
C ILE A 64 -4.04 16.41 -12.47
N LEU A 65 -2.93 16.28 -11.73
CA LEU A 65 -2.38 14.97 -11.40
C LEU A 65 -3.30 14.25 -10.42
N THR A 66 -3.49 12.96 -10.62
CA THR A 66 -4.05 12.06 -9.60
C THR A 66 -2.98 11.75 -8.55
N ASP A 67 -3.34 11.01 -7.50
CA ASP A 67 -2.36 10.51 -6.53
C ASP A 67 -1.29 9.64 -7.21
N GLU A 68 -1.69 8.74 -8.12
CA GLU A 68 -0.76 7.94 -8.94
C GLU A 68 0.12 8.80 -9.85
N GLY A 69 -0.45 9.88 -10.41
CA GLY A 69 0.28 10.88 -11.18
C GLY A 69 1.34 11.62 -10.36
N MET A 70 1.02 11.96 -9.11
CA MET A 70 1.94 12.61 -8.17
C MET A 70 3.10 11.69 -7.78
N GLU A 71 2.85 10.38 -7.65
CA GLU A 71 3.89 9.38 -7.35
C GLU A 71 4.95 9.20 -8.45
N ARG A 72 4.71 9.72 -9.66
CA ARG A 72 5.72 9.78 -10.74
C ARG A 72 6.86 10.75 -10.43
N PHE A 73 6.69 11.62 -9.44
CA PHE A 73 7.70 12.56 -9.00
C PHE A 73 8.43 12.06 -7.76
N PRO A 74 9.68 12.52 -7.51
CA PRO A 74 10.41 12.08 -6.34
C PRO A 74 9.66 12.39 -5.04
N THR A 75 9.18 11.34 -4.37
CA THR A 75 8.63 11.44 -3.02
C THR A 75 9.71 11.10 -2.00
N ARG A 76 9.57 11.60 -0.77
CA ARG A 76 10.47 11.28 0.35
C ARG A 76 9.72 10.65 1.51
N TYR A 77 8.57 10.03 1.25
CA TYR A 77 7.72 9.42 2.27
C TYR A 77 8.49 8.35 3.04
N MET A 78 9.16 7.44 2.36
CA MET A 78 9.99 6.41 3.02
C MET A 78 11.03 7.02 3.95
N GLN A 79 11.75 8.06 3.50
CA GLN A 79 12.75 8.74 4.32
C GLN A 79 12.13 9.47 5.53
N LEU A 80 10.96 10.09 5.36
CA LEU A 80 10.24 10.72 6.47
C LEU A 80 9.76 9.67 7.48
N THR A 81 9.17 8.57 7.01
CA THR A 81 8.70 7.46 7.84
C THR A 81 9.83 6.84 8.65
N THR A 82 10.99 6.54 8.05
CA THR A 82 12.16 6.04 8.77
C THR A 82 12.64 7.02 9.84
N ARG A 83 12.66 8.33 9.55
CA ARG A 83 13.03 9.36 10.55
C ARG A 83 12.04 9.42 11.70
N LEU A 84 10.74 9.34 11.39
CA LEU A 84 9.68 9.34 12.41
C LEU A 84 9.79 8.12 13.32
N LEU A 85 9.94 6.92 12.76
CA LEU A 85 10.09 5.69 13.54
C LEU A 85 11.37 5.72 14.40
N SER A 86 12.47 6.23 13.85
CA SER A 86 13.71 6.42 14.62
C SER A 86 13.51 7.38 15.79
N GLN A 87 12.80 8.47 15.58
CA GLN A 87 12.49 9.44 16.64
C GLN A 87 11.55 8.85 17.71
N MET A 88 10.55 8.06 17.30
CA MET A 88 9.65 7.37 18.24
C MET A 88 10.42 6.39 19.13
N LYS A 89 11.31 5.56 18.55
CA LYS A 89 12.18 4.66 19.33
C LYS A 89 13.12 5.39 20.28
N GLY A 90 13.63 6.55 19.87
CA GLY A 90 14.51 7.37 20.69
C GLY A 90 13.79 8.09 21.85
N SER A 91 12.47 8.26 21.77
CA SER A 91 11.68 9.05 22.72
C SER A 91 10.70 8.23 23.57
N MET A 92 10.43 6.97 23.22
CA MET A 92 9.46 6.11 23.90
C MET A 92 10.08 4.75 24.28
N PRO A 93 9.61 4.09 25.34
CA PRO A 93 10.03 2.73 25.66
C PRO A 93 9.69 1.75 24.52
N GLY A 94 10.59 0.80 24.24
CA GLY A 94 10.42 -0.19 23.17
C GLY A 94 9.07 -0.93 23.18
N PRO A 95 8.56 -1.41 24.33
CA PRO A 95 7.25 -2.06 24.38
C PRO A 95 6.09 -1.16 23.95
N VAL A 96 6.17 0.15 24.20
CA VAL A 96 5.15 1.12 23.77
C VAL A 96 5.14 1.22 22.25
N VAL A 97 6.31 1.32 21.62
CA VAL A 97 6.44 1.36 20.15
C VAL A 97 5.94 0.06 19.52
N ALA A 98 6.32 -1.09 20.06
CA ALA A 98 5.83 -2.39 19.59
C ALA A 98 4.30 -2.51 19.70
N ASN A 99 3.71 -2.02 20.79
CA ASN A 99 2.26 -2.04 20.97
C ASN A 99 1.51 -1.17 19.95
N LEU A 100 2.11 -0.08 19.46
CA LEU A 100 1.49 0.72 18.38
C LEU A 100 1.32 -0.10 17.10
N PHE A 101 2.31 -0.91 16.73
CA PHE A 101 2.21 -1.79 15.56
C PHE A 101 1.18 -2.92 15.75
N ASN A 102 1.11 -3.48 16.95
CA ASN A 102 0.06 -4.44 17.29
C ASN A 102 -1.34 -3.80 17.17
N GLN A 103 -1.51 -2.56 17.67
CA GLN A 103 -2.79 -1.86 17.58
C GLN A 103 -3.19 -1.59 16.13
N ILE A 104 -2.26 -1.19 15.26
CA ILE A 104 -2.52 -1.03 13.83
C ILE A 104 -3.07 -2.33 13.21
N ALA A 105 -2.46 -3.46 13.55
CA ALA A 105 -2.91 -4.76 13.06
C ALA A 105 -4.25 -5.19 13.65
N GLU A 106 -4.50 -4.91 14.92
CA GLU A 106 -5.80 -5.18 15.57
C GLU A 106 -6.92 -4.34 14.96
N ASP A 107 -6.68 -3.06 14.73
CA ASP A 107 -7.63 -2.15 14.09
C ASP A 107 -7.94 -2.61 12.67
N LEU A 108 -6.92 -3.05 11.91
CA LEU A 108 -7.11 -3.63 10.59
C LEU A 108 -7.92 -4.94 10.65
N ALA A 109 -7.58 -5.86 11.55
CA ALA A 109 -8.32 -7.11 11.73
C ALA A 109 -9.79 -6.86 12.12
N SER A 110 -10.05 -5.85 12.95
CA SER A 110 -11.38 -5.52 13.45
C SER A 110 -12.36 -5.12 12.34
N GLN A 111 -11.85 -4.52 11.25
CA GLN A 111 -12.65 -4.14 10.09
C GLN A 111 -13.29 -5.35 9.38
N TYR A 112 -12.69 -6.53 9.53
CA TYR A 112 -13.13 -7.76 8.88
C TYR A 112 -13.59 -8.85 9.86
N ALA A 113 -13.73 -8.51 11.15
CA ALA A 113 -14.02 -9.49 12.19
C ALA A 113 -15.35 -10.22 11.95
N SER A 114 -16.36 -9.54 11.39
CA SER A 114 -17.66 -10.13 11.04
C SER A 114 -17.58 -11.12 9.89
N ASP A 115 -16.68 -10.90 8.94
CA ASP A 115 -16.60 -11.66 7.69
C ASP A 115 -16.03 -13.07 7.91
N VAL A 116 -15.27 -13.26 9.01
CA VAL A 116 -14.61 -14.54 9.32
C VAL A 116 -15.28 -15.38 10.41
N GLN A 117 -16.37 -14.90 11.04
CA GLN A 117 -16.97 -15.57 12.19
C GLN A 117 -17.42 -17.01 11.88
N ASN A 118 -18.01 -17.23 10.71
CA ASN A 118 -18.60 -18.53 10.33
C ASN A 118 -17.74 -19.32 9.32
N LEU A 119 -16.52 -18.87 9.05
CA LEU A 119 -15.60 -19.53 8.13
C LEU A 119 -14.84 -20.66 8.82
N SER A 120 -14.64 -21.75 8.10
CA SER A 120 -13.68 -22.81 8.44
C SER A 120 -12.24 -22.27 8.47
N MET A 121 -11.30 -23.04 9.03
CA MET A 121 -9.89 -22.62 9.09
C MET A 121 -9.30 -22.33 7.69
N GLU A 122 -9.60 -23.17 6.71
CA GLU A 122 -9.08 -23.01 5.33
C GLU A 122 -9.71 -21.79 4.63
N GLU A 123 -11.01 -21.56 4.83
CA GLU A 123 -11.66 -20.33 4.35
C GLU A 123 -11.11 -19.07 5.02
N ARG A 124 -10.79 -19.12 6.33
CA ARG A 124 -10.11 -18.01 7.02
C ARG A 124 -8.70 -17.78 6.48
N LEU A 125 -7.95 -18.83 6.15
CA LEU A 125 -6.62 -18.71 5.55
C LEU A 125 -6.68 -18.04 4.17
N ASP A 126 -7.66 -18.41 3.34
CA ASP A 126 -7.89 -17.75 2.06
C ASP A 126 -8.28 -16.28 2.22
N PHE A 127 -9.11 -15.97 3.22
CA PHE A 127 -9.50 -14.60 3.52
C PHE A 127 -8.32 -13.75 4.07
N VAL A 128 -7.49 -14.31 4.95
CA VAL A 128 -6.24 -13.67 5.41
C VAL A 128 -5.31 -13.36 4.24
N LYS A 129 -5.16 -14.31 3.30
CA LYS A 129 -4.38 -14.10 2.07
C LYS A 129 -4.93 -12.93 1.26
N GLN A 130 -6.25 -12.78 1.15
CA GLN A 130 -6.87 -11.67 0.42
C GLN A 130 -6.60 -10.31 1.09
N ILE A 131 -6.74 -10.22 2.41
CA ILE A 131 -6.44 -8.98 3.16
C ILE A 131 -4.96 -8.62 3.02
N LEU A 132 -4.06 -9.57 3.26
CA LEU A 132 -2.63 -9.32 3.12
C LEU A 132 -2.26 -8.89 1.69
N ALA A 133 -2.92 -9.45 0.67
CA ALA A 133 -2.74 -8.99 -0.71
C ALA A 133 -3.21 -7.55 -0.93
N HIS A 134 -4.31 -7.14 -0.31
CA HIS A 134 -4.77 -5.75 -0.33
C HIS A 134 -3.77 -4.78 0.33
N GLU A 135 -3.12 -5.23 1.40
CA GLU A 135 -2.03 -4.49 2.08
C GLU A 135 -0.69 -4.53 1.33
N GLY A 136 -0.63 -5.21 0.16
CA GLY A 136 0.56 -5.26 -0.70
C GLY A 136 1.51 -6.42 -0.43
N PHE A 137 1.11 -7.40 0.39
CA PHE A 137 1.86 -8.64 0.56
C PHE A 137 1.59 -9.61 -0.59
N ASN A 138 2.55 -10.49 -0.87
CA ASN A 138 2.30 -11.68 -1.68
C ASN A 138 2.38 -12.90 -0.78
N VAL A 139 1.24 -13.58 -0.59
CA VAL A 139 1.09 -14.63 0.42
C VAL A 139 0.56 -15.92 -0.21
N GLN A 140 1.13 -17.04 0.23
CA GLN A 140 0.63 -18.38 -0.06
C GLN A 140 0.48 -19.14 1.25
N TRP A 141 -0.41 -20.13 1.29
CA TRP A 141 -0.50 -21.03 2.42
C TRP A 141 -0.60 -22.47 1.93
N GLU A 142 -0.13 -23.40 2.74
CA GLU A 142 -0.26 -24.83 2.49
C GLU A 142 -0.60 -25.59 3.77
N LYS A 143 -1.19 -26.77 3.61
CA LYS A 143 -1.48 -27.70 4.70
C LYS A 143 -0.40 -28.77 4.77
N LYS A 144 0.20 -28.95 5.93
CA LYS A 144 1.19 -30.01 6.21
C LYS A 144 0.69 -30.90 7.34
N GLY A 145 -0.05 -31.94 6.99
CA GLY A 145 -0.71 -32.81 7.97
C GLY A 145 -1.78 -32.04 8.75
N GLU A 146 -1.61 -31.93 10.06
CA GLU A 146 -2.54 -31.24 10.97
C GLU A 146 -2.22 -29.74 11.18
N GLN A 147 -1.11 -29.24 10.60
CA GLN A 147 -0.73 -27.84 10.69
C GLN A 147 -0.84 -27.12 9.33
N TYR A 148 -0.90 -25.80 9.39
CA TYR A 148 -0.85 -24.94 8.21
C TYR A 148 0.39 -24.07 8.25
N GLU A 149 0.95 -23.78 7.08
CA GLU A 149 2.05 -22.84 6.91
C GLU A 149 1.59 -21.69 6.01
N ILE A 150 1.87 -20.46 6.43
CA ILE A 150 1.68 -19.24 5.64
C ILE A 150 3.05 -18.69 5.26
N HIS A 151 3.27 -18.48 3.97
CA HIS A 151 4.49 -17.96 3.38
C HIS A 151 4.26 -16.56 2.81
N GLU A 152 4.94 -15.56 3.36
CA GLU A 152 4.95 -14.21 2.83
C GLU A 152 6.08 -14.04 1.83
N ILE A 153 5.82 -14.45 0.59
CA ILE A 153 6.78 -14.44 -0.52
C ILE A 153 7.36 -13.04 -0.75
N SER A 154 6.57 -11.98 -0.55
CA SER A 154 7.08 -10.61 -0.48
C SER A 154 6.34 -9.78 0.57
N CYS A 155 7.11 -9.05 1.38
CA CYS A 155 6.60 -8.13 2.39
C CYS A 155 6.76 -6.67 1.90
N PRO A 156 5.67 -5.87 1.85
CA PRO A 156 5.73 -4.46 1.44
C PRO A 156 6.53 -3.61 2.43
N TYR A 157 6.68 -4.08 3.67
CA TYR A 157 7.43 -3.39 4.72
C TYR A 157 8.89 -3.80 4.81
N TYR A 158 9.40 -4.65 3.91
CA TYR A 158 10.77 -5.19 3.98
C TYR A 158 11.83 -4.09 4.21
N GLN A 159 11.79 -3.02 3.42
CA GLN A 159 12.77 -1.93 3.52
C GLN A 159 12.73 -1.27 4.91
N ILE A 160 11.55 -1.02 5.46
CA ILE A 160 11.39 -0.47 6.80
C ILE A 160 11.86 -1.47 7.85
N GLY A 161 11.46 -2.74 7.73
CA GLY A 161 11.77 -3.82 8.66
C GLY A 161 13.27 -4.03 8.89
N THR A 162 14.12 -3.77 7.88
CA THR A 162 15.59 -3.85 8.04
C THR A 162 16.15 -2.96 9.16
N THR A 163 15.51 -1.81 9.42
CA THR A 163 15.94 -0.84 10.45
C THR A 163 14.96 -0.79 11.63
N HIS A 164 13.71 -1.15 11.38
CA HIS A 164 12.59 -1.10 12.32
C HIS A 164 11.87 -2.47 12.37
N PRO A 165 12.52 -3.52 12.91
CA PRO A 165 11.96 -4.88 12.93
C PRO A 165 10.66 -4.99 13.74
N GLU A 166 10.38 -4.05 14.63
CA GLU A 166 9.10 -3.94 15.34
C GLU A 166 7.87 -3.86 14.40
N VAL A 167 8.04 -3.37 13.16
CA VAL A 167 6.99 -3.32 12.13
C VAL A 167 6.54 -4.72 11.71
N CYS A 168 7.42 -5.72 11.81
CA CYS A 168 7.11 -7.12 11.49
C CYS A 168 6.24 -7.82 12.54
N SER A 169 5.65 -7.07 13.48
CA SER A 169 4.58 -7.53 14.35
C SER A 169 3.20 -7.31 13.73
N VAL A 170 3.08 -6.43 12.71
CA VAL A 170 1.81 -6.08 12.09
C VAL A 170 1.16 -7.30 11.43
N ASP A 171 1.91 -7.94 10.53
CA ASP A 171 1.53 -9.14 9.80
C ASP A 171 1.27 -10.32 10.76
N GLN A 172 2.18 -10.58 11.70
CA GLN A 172 2.02 -11.66 12.67
C GLN A 172 0.76 -11.50 13.53
N THR A 173 0.50 -10.27 13.98
CA THR A 173 -0.69 -9.95 14.81
C THR A 173 -1.95 -10.07 13.98
N LEU A 174 -1.96 -9.54 12.76
CA LEU A 174 -3.10 -9.63 11.85
C LEU A 174 -3.46 -11.09 11.56
N ILE A 175 -2.50 -11.91 11.16
CA ILE A 175 -2.71 -13.35 10.92
C ILE A 175 -3.29 -14.02 12.18
N SER A 176 -2.66 -13.78 13.33
CA SER A 176 -3.09 -14.43 14.59
C SER A 176 -4.52 -14.05 14.97
N LYS A 177 -4.89 -12.78 14.79
CA LYS A 177 -6.23 -12.27 15.12
C LYS A 177 -7.29 -12.82 14.17
N MET A 178 -7.03 -12.80 12.86
CA MET A 178 -7.97 -13.28 11.86
C MET A 178 -8.22 -14.80 11.94
N LEU A 179 -7.20 -15.58 12.31
CA LEU A 179 -7.32 -17.03 12.48
C LEU A 179 -7.82 -17.43 13.89
N ALA A 180 -7.81 -16.50 14.85
CA ALA A 180 -8.07 -16.75 16.27
C ALA A 180 -7.16 -17.82 16.91
N VAL A 181 -5.94 -17.98 16.37
CA VAL A 181 -4.90 -18.87 16.87
C VAL A 181 -3.53 -18.21 16.70
N PRO A 182 -2.53 -18.48 17.56
CA PRO A 182 -1.21 -17.88 17.44
C PRO A 182 -0.51 -18.26 16.13
N ALA A 183 -0.01 -17.27 15.40
CA ALA A 183 0.88 -17.46 14.27
C ALA A 183 2.34 -17.43 14.73
N ASN A 184 3.05 -18.56 14.60
CA ASN A 184 4.44 -18.67 15.05
C ASN A 184 5.39 -18.49 13.88
N LYS A 185 6.15 -17.40 13.87
CA LYS A 185 7.17 -17.11 12.84
C LYS A 185 8.35 -18.08 12.99
N VAL A 186 8.56 -18.95 12.01
CA VAL A 186 9.66 -19.95 12.00
C VAL A 186 10.77 -19.60 11.01
N GLN A 187 10.47 -18.77 10.01
CA GLN A 187 11.46 -18.22 9.07
C GLN A 187 11.23 -16.73 8.93
N CYS A 188 12.30 -15.98 8.72
CA CYS A 188 12.24 -14.53 8.52
C CYS A 188 13.21 -14.08 7.42
N ILE A 189 12.70 -13.30 6.47
CA ILE A 189 13.52 -12.72 5.41
C ILE A 189 14.61 -11.79 5.97
N LEU A 190 14.35 -11.09 7.07
CA LEU A 190 15.32 -10.20 7.72
C LEU A 190 16.48 -10.97 8.37
N THR A 191 16.33 -12.27 8.59
CA THR A 191 17.39 -13.16 9.12
C THR A 191 18.00 -14.04 8.03
N GLY A 192 17.76 -13.74 6.75
CA GLY A 192 18.38 -14.42 5.61
C GLY A 192 17.59 -15.59 5.02
N ALA A 193 16.35 -15.84 5.46
CA ALA A 193 15.48 -16.79 4.76
C ALA A 193 14.96 -16.20 3.43
N ALA A 194 14.45 -17.05 2.54
CA ALA A 194 13.87 -16.59 1.27
C ALA A 194 12.58 -15.76 1.46
N HIS A 195 11.79 -16.09 2.48
CA HIS A 195 10.56 -15.40 2.86
C HIS A 195 10.26 -15.62 4.35
N CYS A 196 9.33 -14.86 4.90
CA CYS A 196 8.78 -15.17 6.21
C CYS A 196 7.85 -16.38 6.12
N THR A 197 7.88 -17.24 7.13
CA THR A 197 6.97 -18.40 7.23
C THR A 197 6.38 -18.45 8.64
N TYR A 198 5.06 -18.59 8.72
CA TYR A 198 4.31 -18.75 9.96
C TYR A 198 3.69 -20.13 10.03
N VAL A 199 3.85 -20.80 11.16
CA VAL A 199 3.17 -22.06 11.45
C VAL A 199 1.92 -21.77 12.27
N ILE A 200 0.80 -22.30 11.81
CA ILE A 200 -0.50 -22.24 12.45
C ILE A 200 -0.86 -23.65 12.92
N GLN A 201 -1.09 -23.81 14.22
CA GLN A 201 -1.64 -25.03 14.79
C GLN A 201 -3.10 -24.77 15.19
N PRO A 202 -4.07 -25.35 14.46
CA PRO A 202 -5.46 -25.32 14.87
C PRO A 202 -5.59 -25.93 16.27
N ALA A 203 -6.36 -25.31 17.16
CA ALA A 203 -6.67 -25.93 18.43
C ALA A 203 -7.35 -27.28 18.16
N GLU A 204 -6.92 -28.36 18.84
CA GLU A 204 -7.61 -29.64 18.77
C GLU A 204 -9.09 -29.42 19.13
N THR A 205 -9.97 -29.60 18.15
CA THR A 205 -11.41 -29.73 18.41
C THR A 205 -11.56 -30.96 19.30
N LYS A 206 -11.68 -30.75 20.62
CA LYS A 206 -12.15 -31.80 21.53
C LYS A 206 -13.54 -32.21 21.04
N LYS A 207 -13.60 -33.40 20.42
CA LYS A 207 -14.85 -34.12 20.17
C LYS A 207 -15.54 -34.46 21.48
#